data_AF-A0A7H8NDX5-F1
#
_entry.id   AF-A0A7H8NDX5-F1
#
_cell.length_a   1.000
_cell.length_b   1.000
_cell.length_c   1.000
_cell.angle_alpha   90.00
_cell.angle_beta   90.00
_cell.angle_gamma   90.00
#
_symmetry.space_group_name_H-M   'P 1'
#
loop_
_entity.id
_entity.type
_entity.pdbx_description
1 polymer ?
#
loop_
_entity_poly.entity_id
_entity_poly.type
_entity_poly.pdbx_seq_one_letter_code
_entity_poly.pdbx_strand_id
1 'polypeptide(L)'
;MPRTSRKRSPAHPAPSEAGAPRPSPAPPAPPPPAPGTCPPTADRPRPSSARRALGAYGESLAVRRLVAAGMLVLARNWRCREGEIDIVALDGDALVICEVKTRRASAYEDPMAAIGQAKAERLRRLAARWLERYGGPPAGGVRIDVVGVRLPDRGAPTVEHVRGVS
;
A
#
# COMPACT_ATOMS: atom_id res chain seq x y z
N MET A 1 55.61 53.66 42.81
CA MET A 1 54.33 53.29 43.47
C MET A 1 53.19 53.82 42.61
N PRO A 2 52.13 53.08 42.24
CA PRO A 2 52.01 51.67 41.84
C PRO A 2 51.46 51.50 40.40
N ARG A 3 51.44 50.23 39.97
CA ARG A 3 50.93 49.69 38.69
C ARG A 3 49.40 49.72 38.63
N THR A 4 48.81 49.82 37.44
CA THR A 4 47.52 49.18 37.14
C THR A 4 47.56 48.49 35.77
N SER A 5 47.83 47.19 35.81
CA SER A 5 47.70 46.27 34.69
C SER A 5 46.21 46.10 34.32
N ARG A 6 45.81 46.46 33.10
CA ARG A 6 44.54 45.99 32.52
C ARG A 6 44.68 44.50 32.18
N LYS A 7 44.07 43.63 32.99
CA LYS A 7 43.90 42.21 32.66
C LYS A 7 42.98 42.07 31.44
N ARG A 8 43.46 41.41 30.39
CA ARG A 8 42.64 40.88 29.27
C ARG A 8 41.87 39.67 29.79
N SER A 9 40.55 39.66 29.64
CA SER A 9 39.72 38.47 29.87
C SER A 9 39.92 37.46 28.73
N PRO A 10 39.94 36.14 29.01
CA PRO A 10 39.96 35.13 27.96
C PRO A 10 38.55 34.93 27.37
N ALA A 11 38.53 34.62 26.07
CA ALA A 11 37.33 34.38 25.27
C ALA A 11 36.61 33.10 25.71
N HIS A 12 35.27 33.15 25.74
CA HIS A 12 34.43 31.96 25.82
C HIS A 12 34.40 31.24 24.45
N PRO A 13 34.56 29.91 24.38
CA PRO A 13 34.30 29.17 23.15
C PRO A 13 32.79 29.10 22.88
N ALA A 14 32.41 29.27 21.62
CA ALA A 14 31.04 29.06 21.13
C ALA A 14 30.64 27.58 21.25
N PRO A 15 29.35 27.26 21.46
CA PRO A 15 28.88 25.88 21.45
C PRO A 15 29.02 25.26 20.05
N SER A 16 29.55 24.04 20.02
CA SER A 16 29.67 23.19 18.84
C SER A 16 28.29 22.85 18.29
N GLU A 17 27.98 23.28 17.07
CA GLU A 17 26.80 22.81 16.34
C GLU A 17 26.97 21.32 16.02
N ALA A 18 26.34 20.47 16.83
CA ALA A 18 26.16 19.07 16.53
C ALA A 18 25.30 18.97 15.26
N GLY A 19 25.95 18.63 14.14
CA GLY A 19 25.30 18.45 12.85
C GLY A 19 24.12 17.48 12.96
N ALA A 20 22.95 17.93 12.50
CA ALA A 20 21.78 17.09 12.38
C ALA A 20 22.10 15.82 11.57
N PRO A 21 21.59 14.64 11.96
CA PRO A 21 21.80 13.41 11.21
C PRO A 21 21.26 13.59 9.78
N ARG A 22 22.10 13.28 8.79
CA ARG A 22 21.71 13.30 7.38
C ARG A 22 20.52 12.36 7.20
N PRO A 23 19.46 12.75 6.47
CA PRO A 23 18.38 11.83 6.15
C PRO A 23 18.95 10.63 5.40
N SER A 24 18.61 9.42 5.85
CA SER A 24 18.95 8.18 5.16
C SER A 24 18.46 8.25 3.70
N PRO A 25 19.23 7.74 2.73
CA PRO A 25 18.80 7.71 1.35
C PRO A 25 17.49 6.92 1.24
N ALA A 26 16.53 7.47 0.50
CA ALA A 26 15.29 6.77 0.18
C ALA A 26 15.63 5.39 -0.44
N PRO A 27 14.87 4.34 -0.10
CA PRO A 27 15.09 3.03 -0.72
C PRO A 27 14.96 3.13 -2.24
N PRO A 28 15.73 2.33 -3.00
CA PRO A 28 15.64 2.33 -4.45
C PRO A 28 14.20 2.09 -4.89
N ALA A 29 13.76 2.84 -5.90
CA ALA A 29 12.43 2.66 -6.46
C ALA A 29 12.24 1.19 -6.88
N PRO A 30 11.12 0.56 -6.51
CA PRO A 30 10.87 -0.82 -6.90
C PRO A 30 10.86 -0.91 -8.43
N PRO A 31 11.37 -2.02 -9.00
CA PRO A 31 11.36 -2.20 -10.45
C PRO A 31 9.92 -2.07 -10.98
N PRO A 32 9.73 -1.50 -12.19
CA PRO A 32 8.40 -1.40 -12.78
C PRO A 32 7.76 -2.79 -12.86
N PRO A 33 6.46 -2.94 -12.56
CA PRO A 33 5.80 -4.24 -12.62
C PRO A 33 5.91 -4.79 -14.04
N ALA A 34 6.48 -5.99 -14.18
CA ALA A 34 6.40 -6.73 -15.42
C ALA A 34 4.92 -6.96 -15.78
N PRO A 35 4.49 -6.76 -17.04
CA PRO A 35 3.14 -7.14 -17.46
C PRO A 35 2.93 -8.63 -17.19
N GLY A 36 1.96 -8.93 -16.33
CA GLY A 36 1.67 -10.29 -15.89
C GLY A 36 0.97 -11.07 -17.00
N THR A 37 1.70 -11.89 -17.74
CA THR A 37 1.15 -13.07 -18.41
C THR A 37 1.72 -14.32 -17.76
N CYS A 38 1.05 -14.77 -16.71
CA CYS A 38 1.15 -16.16 -16.29
C CYS A 38 0.00 -16.92 -17.00
N PRO A 39 0.27 -18.05 -17.68
CA PRO A 39 -0.77 -18.82 -18.35
C PRO A 39 -1.83 -19.29 -17.34
N PRO A 40 -3.11 -19.41 -17.74
CA PRO A 40 -4.19 -19.78 -16.84
C PRO A 40 -3.93 -21.18 -16.26
N THR A 41 -3.86 -21.30 -14.94
CA THR A 41 -4.10 -22.58 -14.26
C THR A 41 -5.58 -22.93 -14.35
N ALA A 42 -5.86 -24.23 -14.51
CA ALA A 42 -7.15 -24.75 -14.95
C ALA A 42 -8.31 -24.62 -13.94
N ASP A 43 -9.49 -24.49 -14.53
CA ASP A 43 -10.85 -24.83 -14.07
C ASP A 43 -11.51 -24.04 -12.92
N ARG A 44 -11.64 -22.72 -13.10
CA ARG A 44 -12.73 -21.95 -12.45
C ARG A 44 -13.61 -21.32 -13.53
N PRO A 45 -14.95 -21.42 -13.45
CA PRO A 45 -15.84 -20.79 -14.42
C PRO A 45 -15.51 -19.30 -14.53
N ARG A 46 -15.17 -18.87 -15.75
CA ARG A 46 -14.82 -17.47 -16.00
C ARG A 46 -16.02 -16.60 -15.64
N PRO A 47 -15.85 -15.56 -14.80
CA PRO A 47 -16.95 -14.65 -14.49
C PRO A 47 -17.51 -14.06 -15.79
N SER A 48 -18.83 -13.82 -15.81
CA SER A 48 -19.48 -13.19 -16.96
C SER A 48 -18.78 -11.88 -17.33
N SER A 49 -18.84 -11.50 -18.61
CA SER A 49 -18.25 -10.24 -19.11
C SER A 49 -18.67 -9.05 -18.25
N ALA A 50 -19.94 -8.99 -17.84
CA ALA A 50 -20.48 -7.97 -16.95
C ALA A 50 -19.82 -7.97 -15.55
N ARG A 51 -19.60 -9.14 -14.93
CA ARG A 51 -18.92 -9.24 -13.62
C ARG A 51 -17.45 -8.84 -13.72
N ARG A 52 -16.77 -9.18 -14.82
CA ARG A 52 -15.39 -8.76 -15.08
C ARG A 52 -15.28 -7.25 -15.27
N ALA A 53 -16.16 -6.67 -16.08
CA ALA A 53 -16.21 -5.23 -16.29
C ALA A 53 -16.50 -4.48 -14.98
N LEU A 54 -17.43 -4.99 -14.16
CA LEU A 54 -17.73 -4.44 -12.84
C LEU A 54 -16.50 -4.46 -11.92
N GLY A 55 -15.78 -5.59 -11.86
CA GLY A 55 -14.56 -5.72 -11.06
C GLY A 55 -13.46 -4.76 -11.52
N ALA A 56 -13.19 -4.70 -12.82
CA ALA A 56 -12.18 -3.79 -13.38
C ALA A 56 -12.51 -2.31 -13.15
N TYR A 57 -13.79 -1.95 -13.21
CA TYR A 57 -14.26 -0.60 -12.90
C TYR A 57 -14.02 -0.24 -11.43
N GLY A 58 -14.38 -1.14 -10.52
CA GLY A 58 -14.16 -0.92 -9.09
C GLY A 58 -12.69 -0.90 -8.70
N GLU A 59 -11.85 -1.74 -9.29
CA GLU A 59 -10.39 -1.68 -9.10
C GLU A 59 -9.82 -0.34 -9.55
N SER A 60 -10.30 0.19 -10.68
CA SER A 60 -9.88 1.51 -11.16
C SER A 60 -10.30 2.65 -10.20
N LEU A 61 -11.47 2.54 -9.57
CA LEU A 61 -11.91 3.45 -8.50
C LEU A 61 -11.04 3.31 -7.24
N ALA A 62 -10.69 2.09 -6.86
CA ALA A 62 -9.84 1.81 -5.71
C ALA A 62 -8.43 2.40 -5.89
N VAL A 63 -7.81 2.18 -7.05
CA VAL A 63 -6.51 2.78 -7.40
C VAL A 63 -6.55 4.30 -7.25
N ARG A 64 -7.58 4.96 -7.79
CA ARG A 64 -7.73 6.42 -7.63
C ARG A 64 -7.79 6.83 -6.17
N ARG A 65 -8.54 6.10 -5.34
CA ARG A 65 -8.69 6.40 -3.91
C ARG A 65 -7.39 6.21 -3.12
N LEU A 66 -6.61 5.18 -3.44
CA LEU A 66 -5.32 4.88 -2.79
C LEU A 66 -4.26 5.92 -3.19
N VAL A 67 -4.18 6.27 -4.48
CA VAL A 67 -3.28 7.32 -4.97
C VAL A 67 -3.63 8.68 -4.36
N ALA A 68 -4.92 9.02 -4.28
CA ALA A 68 -5.37 10.23 -3.60
C ALA A 68 -5.07 10.24 -2.09
N ALA A 69 -4.85 9.06 -1.48
CA ALA A 69 -4.40 8.93 -0.10
C ALA A 69 -2.87 9.04 0.06
N GLY A 70 -2.12 9.29 -1.02
CA GLY A 70 -0.67 9.39 -1.01
C GLY A 70 0.07 8.06 -1.16
N MET A 71 -0.64 6.98 -1.48
CA MET A 71 -0.03 5.65 -1.63
C MET A 71 0.52 5.46 -3.04
N LEU A 72 1.66 4.77 -3.15
CA LEU A 72 2.26 4.39 -4.44
C LEU A 72 1.76 3.02 -4.87
N VAL A 73 1.00 2.95 -5.97
CA VAL A 73 0.54 1.67 -6.53
C VAL A 73 1.68 0.97 -7.28
N LEU A 74 2.08 -0.20 -6.80
CA LEU A 74 3.14 -1.02 -7.37
C LEU A 74 2.63 -1.98 -8.45
N ALA A 75 1.45 -2.58 -8.22
CA ALA A 75 0.82 -3.47 -9.18
C ALA A 75 -0.68 -3.53 -9.02
N ARG A 76 -1.33 -3.97 -10.09
CA ARG A 76 -2.77 -4.24 -10.19
C ARG A 76 -2.96 -5.63 -10.79
N ASN A 77 -3.96 -6.38 -10.34
CA ASN A 77 -4.24 -7.75 -10.80
C ASN A 77 -2.98 -8.64 -10.81
N TRP A 78 -2.14 -8.54 -9.76
CA TRP A 78 -0.93 -9.36 -9.70
C TRP A 78 -1.31 -10.83 -9.51
N ARG A 79 -0.70 -11.72 -10.29
CA ARG A 79 -1.04 -13.14 -10.31
C ARG A 79 0.21 -14.00 -10.17
N CYS A 80 0.06 -15.08 -9.42
CA CYS A 80 1.03 -16.16 -9.32
C CYS A 80 0.29 -17.51 -9.29
N ARG A 81 1.04 -18.62 -9.16
CA ARG A 81 0.46 -19.96 -9.16
C ARG A 81 -0.52 -20.21 -8.00
N GLU A 82 -0.36 -19.49 -6.89
CA GLU A 82 -1.15 -19.66 -5.65
C GLU A 82 -2.39 -18.75 -5.59
N GLY A 83 -2.48 -17.75 -6.47
CA GLY A 83 -3.60 -16.84 -6.48
C GLY A 83 -3.32 -15.49 -7.11
N GLU A 84 -4.13 -14.52 -6.70
CA GLU A 84 -4.13 -13.17 -7.23
C GLU A 84 -4.27 -12.16 -6.10
N ILE A 85 -3.64 -11.01 -6.29
CA ILE A 85 -3.78 -9.81 -5.46
C ILE A 85 -4.37 -8.72 -6.36
N ASP A 86 -5.45 -8.08 -5.91
CA ASP A 86 -6.12 -7.04 -6.70
C ASP A 86 -5.20 -5.81 -6.85
N ILE A 87 -4.66 -5.30 -5.74
CA ILE A 87 -3.74 -4.15 -5.75
C ILE A 87 -2.61 -4.36 -4.74
N VAL A 88 -1.38 -4.07 -5.17
CA VAL A 88 -0.21 -3.97 -4.30
C VAL A 88 0.24 -2.51 -4.29
N ALA A 89 0.44 -1.94 -3.11
CA ALA A 89 0.84 -0.55 -2.93
C ALA A 89 1.89 -0.38 -1.84
N LEU A 90 2.55 0.77 -1.81
CA LEU A 90 3.36 1.26 -0.70
C LEU A 90 2.68 2.45 -0.03
N ASP A 91 2.81 2.48 1.28
CA ASP A 91 2.28 3.52 2.14
C ASP A 91 3.34 3.84 3.20
N GLY A 92 4.13 4.87 2.92
CA GLY A 92 5.41 5.07 3.60
C GLY A 92 6.32 3.87 3.35
N ASP A 93 6.72 3.20 4.43
CA ASP A 93 7.57 2.01 4.44
C ASP A 93 6.79 0.70 4.62
N ALA A 94 5.46 0.72 4.55
CA ALA A 94 4.62 -0.48 4.63
C ALA A 94 4.22 -0.99 3.23
N LEU A 95 4.35 -2.30 3.00
CA LEU A 95 3.74 -2.96 1.85
C LEU A 95 2.26 -3.20 2.14
N VAL A 96 1.39 -2.72 1.27
CA VAL A 96 -0.05 -2.84 1.41
C VAL A 96 -0.60 -3.78 0.36
N ILE A 97 -1.22 -4.86 0.83
CA ILE A 97 -2.01 -5.79 0.02
C ILE A 97 -3.47 -5.39 0.13
N CYS A 98 -4.01 -4.85 -0.96
CA CYS A 98 -5.37 -4.33 -1.02
C CYS A 98 -6.29 -5.31 -1.75
N GLU A 99 -7.35 -5.74 -1.08
CA GLU A 99 -8.48 -6.47 -1.67
C GLU A 99 -9.58 -5.49 -2.08
N VAL A 100 -10.13 -5.62 -3.29
CA VAL A 100 -11.19 -4.73 -3.80
C VAL A 100 -12.53 -5.45 -3.86
N LYS A 101 -13.51 -4.94 -3.12
CA LYS A 101 -14.89 -5.46 -3.14
C LYS A 101 -15.81 -4.47 -3.84
N THR A 102 -16.23 -4.83 -5.05
CA THR A 102 -17.20 -4.03 -5.83
C THR A 102 -18.58 -4.64 -5.77
N ARG A 103 -19.58 -3.83 -5.42
CA ARG A 103 -20.99 -4.26 -5.34
C ARG A 103 -21.92 -3.17 -5.86
N ARG A 104 -23.06 -3.59 -6.41
CA ARG A 104 -24.20 -2.71 -6.71
C ARG A 104 -25.05 -2.54 -5.48
N ALA A 105 -25.73 -1.39 -5.34
CA ALA A 105 -26.46 -1.02 -4.14
C ALA A 105 -27.55 -2.01 -3.70
N SER A 106 -28.10 -2.82 -4.60
CA SER A 106 -29.07 -3.87 -4.29
C SER A 106 -28.49 -5.08 -3.52
N ALA A 107 -27.17 -5.17 -3.35
CA ALA A 107 -26.53 -6.24 -2.58
C ALA A 107 -26.55 -5.90 -1.08
N TYR A 108 -27.23 -6.73 -0.28
CA TYR A 108 -27.49 -6.54 1.15
C TYR A 108 -26.30 -6.85 2.09
N GLU A 109 -25.09 -7.04 1.54
CA GLU A 109 -23.89 -7.29 2.35
C GLU A 109 -23.12 -6.01 2.59
N ASP A 110 -22.63 -5.85 3.82
CA ASP A 110 -21.70 -4.79 4.18
C ASP A 110 -20.42 -4.92 3.30
N PRO A 111 -20.08 -3.91 2.47
CA PRO A 111 -18.84 -3.88 1.71
C PRO A 111 -17.61 -4.09 2.62
N MET A 112 -17.75 -3.71 3.89
CA MET A 112 -16.74 -3.74 4.94
C MET A 112 -16.79 -4.99 5.80
N ALA A 113 -17.60 -5.99 5.42
CA ALA A 113 -17.51 -7.32 6.01
C ALA A 113 -16.03 -7.75 6.07
N ALA A 114 -15.57 -8.01 7.29
CA ALA A 114 -14.17 -8.29 7.60
C ALA A 114 -13.62 -9.37 6.66
N ILE A 115 -12.33 -9.30 6.36
CA ILE A 115 -11.69 -10.40 5.63
C ILE A 115 -11.73 -11.62 6.55
N GLY A 116 -12.53 -12.62 6.16
CA GLY A 116 -12.57 -13.89 6.89
C GLY A 116 -11.18 -14.52 6.99
N GLN A 117 -10.92 -15.25 8.07
CA GLN A 117 -9.60 -15.77 8.41
C GLN A 117 -8.91 -16.52 7.26
N ALA A 118 -9.61 -17.42 6.57
CA ALA A 118 -9.06 -18.17 5.44
C ALA A 118 -8.58 -17.25 4.30
N LYS A 119 -9.27 -16.13 4.07
CA LYS A 119 -8.88 -15.15 3.05
C LYS A 119 -7.70 -14.31 3.52
N ALA A 120 -7.67 -13.92 4.80
CA ALA A 120 -6.54 -13.20 5.37
C ALA A 120 -5.25 -14.05 5.28
N GLU A 121 -5.32 -15.33 5.65
CA GLU A 121 -4.19 -16.26 5.51
C GLU A 121 -3.74 -16.42 4.06
N ARG A 122 -4.67 -16.49 3.10
CA ARG A 122 -4.33 -16.52 1.68
C ARG A 122 -3.61 -15.25 1.25
N LEU A 123 -4.09 -14.07 1.64
CA LEU A 123 -3.45 -12.80 1.32
C LEU A 123 -2.05 -12.69 1.95
N ARG A 124 -1.85 -13.19 3.17
CA ARG A 124 -0.52 -13.28 3.80
C ARG A 124 0.45 -14.15 2.99
N ARG A 125 0.01 -15.32 2.51
CA ARG A 125 0.84 -16.17 1.63
C ARG A 125 1.19 -15.47 0.32
N LEU A 126 0.22 -14.79 -0.30
CA LEU A 126 0.46 -14.04 -1.53
C LEU A 126 1.40 -12.85 -1.30
N ALA A 127 1.32 -12.19 -0.16
CA ALA A 127 2.26 -11.15 0.24
C ALA A 127 3.68 -11.71 0.36
N ALA A 128 3.86 -12.87 1.01
CA ALA A 128 5.16 -13.53 1.09
C ALA A 128 5.75 -13.82 -0.31
N ARG A 129 4.93 -14.31 -1.25
CA ARG A 129 5.34 -14.53 -2.64
C ARG A 129 5.72 -13.25 -3.38
N TRP A 130 5.03 -12.15 -3.11
CA TRP A 130 5.43 -10.85 -3.63
C TRP A 130 6.81 -10.46 -3.09
N LEU A 131 7.02 -10.56 -1.78
CA LEU A 131 8.30 -10.20 -1.13
C LEU A 131 9.47 -11.05 -1.63
N GLU A 132 9.29 -12.36 -1.74
CA GLU A 132 10.29 -13.29 -2.29
C GLU A 132 10.74 -12.87 -3.70
N ARG A 133 9.81 -12.34 -4.51
CA ARG A 133 10.08 -11.94 -5.89
C ARG A 133 10.68 -10.54 -6.02
N TYR A 134 10.34 -9.62 -5.12
CA TYR A 134 10.59 -8.18 -5.32
C TYR A 134 11.47 -7.51 -4.25
N GLY A 135 12.10 -8.26 -3.35
CA GLY A 135 13.20 -7.74 -2.53
C GLY A 135 13.02 -7.79 -1.02
N GLY A 136 12.19 -8.71 -0.50
CA GLY A 136 12.04 -8.94 0.93
C GLY A 136 11.17 -7.89 1.65
N PRO A 137 10.88 -8.12 2.96
CA PRO A 137 9.94 -7.30 3.72
C PRO A 137 10.45 -5.87 3.91
N PRO A 138 9.60 -4.85 3.72
CA PRO A 138 9.99 -3.48 4.01
C PRO A 138 9.92 -3.20 5.52
N ALA A 139 10.55 -2.10 5.96
CA ALA A 139 10.69 -1.77 7.38
C ALA A 139 9.34 -1.59 8.11
N GLY A 140 8.34 -1.03 7.44
CA GLY A 140 6.98 -0.84 7.97
C GLY A 140 6.12 -2.10 7.93
N GLY A 141 6.69 -3.24 7.49
CA GLY A 141 6.01 -4.53 7.45
C GLY A 141 4.98 -4.65 6.33
N VAL A 142 4.06 -5.61 6.51
CA VAL A 142 2.97 -5.90 5.56
C VAL A 142 1.63 -5.61 6.21
N ARG A 143 0.78 -4.85 5.52
CA ARG A 143 -0.59 -4.55 5.93
C ARG A 143 -1.58 -5.09 4.90
N ILE A 144 -2.69 -5.64 5.38
CA ILE A 144 -3.81 -6.05 4.53
C ILE A 144 -4.92 -5.02 4.69
N ASP A 145 -5.32 -4.43 3.56
CA ASP A 145 -6.36 -3.41 3.47
C ASP A 145 -7.51 -3.91 2.59
N VAL A 146 -8.68 -3.30 2.77
CA VAL A 146 -9.85 -3.50 1.90
C VAL A 146 -10.28 -2.18 1.31
N VAL A 147 -10.59 -2.19 0.02
CA VAL A 147 -11.29 -1.08 -0.62
C VAL A 147 -12.68 -1.55 -1.05
N GLY A 148 -13.70 -0.99 -0.41
CA GLY A 148 -15.10 -1.19 -0.76
C GLY A 148 -15.55 -0.17 -1.81
N VAL A 149 -16.15 -0.65 -2.89
CA VAL A 149 -16.75 0.19 -3.93
C VAL A 149 -18.24 -0.12 -4.02
N ARG A 150 -19.07 0.88 -3.71
CA ARG A 150 -20.53 0.79 -3.82
C ARG A 150 -21.01 1.60 -5.01
N LEU A 151 -21.74 0.92 -5.89
CA LEU A 151 -22.29 1.50 -7.11
C LEU A 151 -23.81 1.65 -6.95
N PRO A 152 -24.31 2.88 -6.76
CA PRO A 152 -25.75 3.12 -6.74
C PRO A 152 -26.31 3.02 -8.16
N ASP A 153 -27.62 2.79 -8.27
CA ASP A 153 -28.32 2.78 -9.57
C ASP A 153 -28.33 4.17 -10.21
N ARG A 154 -28.24 5.23 -9.39
CA ARG A 154 -28.10 6.63 -9.81
C ARG A 154 -27.12 7.36 -8.89
N GLY A 155 -26.35 8.28 -9.46
CA GLY A 155 -25.39 9.11 -8.71
C GLY A 155 -23.96 8.56 -8.72
N ALA A 156 -23.10 9.20 -7.93
CA ALA A 156 -21.67 8.88 -7.89
C ALA A 156 -21.38 7.60 -7.08
N PRO A 157 -20.41 6.78 -7.51
CA PRO A 157 -19.85 5.70 -6.69
C PRO A 157 -19.33 6.23 -5.35
N THR A 158 -19.49 5.44 -4.29
CA THR A 158 -18.75 5.66 -3.04
C THR A 158 -17.62 4.65 -2.92
N VAL A 159 -16.48 5.14 -2.43
CA VAL A 159 -15.26 4.33 -2.24
C VAL A 159 -14.77 4.51 -0.82
N GLU A 160 -14.68 3.40 -0.10
CA GLU A 160 -14.23 3.34 1.28
C GLU A 160 -12.96 2.50 1.36
N HIS A 161 -11.97 2.96 2.13
CA HIS A 161 -10.69 2.27 2.32
C HIS A 161 -10.50 2.01 3.80
N VAL A 162 -10.46 0.73 4.17
CA VAL A 162 -10.22 0.28 5.54
C VAL A 162 -8.83 -0.32 5.62
N ARG A 163 -8.06 0.18 6.59
CA ARG A 163 -6.66 -0.21 6.81
C ARG A 163 -6.57 -1.30 7.87
N GLY A 164 -5.68 -2.28 7.68
CA GLY A 164 -5.29 -3.24 8.73
C GLY A 164 -6.42 -4.16 9.19
N VAL A 165 -7.06 -4.88 8.26
CA VAL A 165 -8.25 -5.72 8.54
C VAL A 165 -7.93 -7.16 8.99
N SER A 166 -6.70 -7.45 9.42
CA SER A 166 -6.21 -8.82 9.63
C SER A 166 -5.29 -9.00 10.81
#